data_AF-A0A528K1F7-F1
#
_entry.id   AF-A0A528K1F7-F1
#
_cell.length_a   1.000
_cell.length_b   1.000
_cell.length_c   1.000
_cell.angle_alpha   90.00
_cell.angle_beta   90.00
_cell.angle_gamma   90.00
#
_symmetry.space_group_name_H-M   'P 1'
#
loop_
_entity.id
_entity.type
_entity.pdbx_description
1 polymer ?
#
loop_
_entity_poly.entity_id
_entity_poly.type
_entity_poly.pdbx_seq_one_letter_code
_entity_poly.pdbx_strand_id
1 'polypeptide(L)'
;LAAFALGVFSGAVTALLVRTTMVQYPLRPQRFMDNGQFGTCMPMGFSFQIWRDPGRIRAFGANLISTTRIVVICLTFAFSVEFLLRDLLPSHLLTAYVGEDSPYAIPIAVLVGAPMYLDGLAALPLVRGLLDIGMSPGAAMALLVSGGAVSIWGVLAVALVLRPSTIALFVTLAVIGSLLIGYAFDAIWALLP
;
A
#
# COMPACT_ATOMS: atom_id res chain seq x y z
N LEU A 1 -3.94 12.61 11.86
CA LEU A 1 -5.08 13.32 11.22
C LEU A 1 -5.17 13.00 9.72
N ALA A 2 -4.09 13.14 8.95
CA ALA A 2 -4.06 12.79 7.52
C ALA A 2 -4.58 11.38 7.21
N ALA A 3 -4.13 10.35 7.92
CA ALA A 3 -4.62 8.97 7.73
C ALA A 3 -6.14 8.81 7.99
N PHE A 4 -6.67 9.52 8.99
CA PHE A 4 -8.11 9.51 9.29
C PHE A 4 -8.91 10.21 8.18
N ALA A 5 -8.43 11.36 7.70
CA ALA A 5 -9.05 12.10 6.60
C ALA A 5 -9.04 11.28 5.29
N LEU A 6 -7.91 10.61 4.99
CA LEU A 6 -7.78 9.72 3.82
C LEU A 6 -8.74 8.53 3.93
N GLY A 7 -8.87 7.93 5.12
CA GLY A 7 -9.82 6.84 5.38
C GLY A 7 -11.28 7.26 5.22
N VAL A 8 -11.67 8.42 5.77
CA VAL A 8 -13.03 8.97 5.61
C VAL A 8 -13.31 9.32 4.15
N PHE A 9 -12.36 9.94 3.45
CA PHE A 9 -12.48 10.26 2.03
C PHE A 9 -12.63 9.01 1.17
N SER A 10 -11.74 8.03 1.36
CA SER A 10 -11.79 6.75 0.65
C SER A 10 -13.11 6.00 0.91
N GLY A 11 -13.56 5.97 2.17
CA GLY A 11 -14.83 5.35 2.55
C GLY A 11 -16.04 6.04 1.92
N ALA A 12 -16.07 7.37 1.92
CA ALA A 12 -17.15 8.15 1.32
C ALA A 12 -17.21 7.97 -0.21
N VAL A 13 -16.06 7.98 -0.88
CA VAL A 13 -15.98 7.73 -2.33
C VAL A 13 -16.42 6.31 -2.65
N THR A 14 -15.99 5.31 -1.88
CA THR A 14 -16.42 3.92 -2.09
C THR A 14 -17.92 3.73 -1.84
N ALA A 15 -18.48 4.39 -0.82
CA ALA A 15 -19.92 4.38 -0.55
C ALA A 15 -20.75 5.02 -1.67
N LEU A 16 -20.22 6.07 -2.31
CA LEU A 16 -20.83 6.69 -3.49
C LEU A 16 -20.76 5.78 -4.72
N LEU A 17 -19.66 5.04 -4.90
CA LEU A 17 -19.44 4.16 -6.04
C LEU A 17 -20.00 2.74 -5.86
N VAL A 18 -20.61 2.40 -4.72
CA VAL A 18 -21.21 1.07 -4.46
C VAL A 18 -22.25 0.64 -5.51
N ARG A 19 -22.91 1.61 -6.16
CA ARG A 19 -23.89 1.35 -7.23
C ARG A 19 -23.25 1.10 -8.60
N THR A 20 -21.94 1.30 -8.77
CA THR A 20 -21.24 1.06 -10.03
C THR A 20 -20.85 -0.41 -10.18
N THR A 21 -20.91 -0.92 -11.41
CA THR A 21 -20.52 -2.29 -11.78
C THR A 21 -19.04 -2.62 -11.47
N MET A 22 -18.19 -1.60 -11.28
CA MET A 22 -16.79 -1.73 -10.84
C MET A 22 -16.64 -2.25 -9.39
N VAL A 23 -17.61 -1.97 -8.52
CA VAL A 23 -17.56 -2.31 -7.09
C VAL A 23 -18.32 -3.60 -6.77
N GLN A 24 -19.35 -3.94 -7.55
CA GLN A 24 -20.18 -5.13 -7.30
C GLN A 24 -19.50 -6.45 -7.69
N TYR A 25 -18.55 -6.43 -8.61
CA TYR A 25 -17.78 -7.61 -9.04
C TYR A 25 -16.27 -7.33 -9.00
N PRO A 26 -15.69 -7.11 -7.80
CA PRO A 26 -14.28 -6.72 -7.69
C PRO A 26 -13.34 -7.87 -8.10
N LEU A 27 -13.81 -9.12 -7.97
CA LEU A 27 -13.05 -10.32 -8.24
C LEU A 27 -13.02 -10.65 -9.75
N ARG A 28 -11.86 -11.07 -10.24
CA ARG A 28 -11.80 -11.77 -11.52
C ARG A 28 -12.55 -13.10 -11.39
N PRO A 29 -13.37 -13.49 -12.37
CA PRO A 29 -13.94 -14.83 -12.40
C PRO A 29 -12.80 -15.85 -12.47
N GLN A 30 -12.56 -16.53 -11.35
CA GLN A 30 -11.52 -17.55 -11.23
C GLN A 30 -12.06 -18.84 -11.86
N ARG A 31 -11.45 -19.27 -12.98
CA ARG A 31 -11.77 -20.55 -13.65
C ARG A 31 -11.42 -21.78 -12.80
N PHE A 32 -10.76 -21.61 -11.66
CA PHE A 32 -10.40 -22.71 -10.75
C PHE A 32 -11.58 -23.28 -9.94
N MET A 33 -12.77 -22.67 -10.01
CA MET A 33 -13.99 -23.17 -9.37
C MET A 33 -15.11 -23.50 -10.36
N ASP A 34 -14.78 -23.88 -11.60
CA ASP A 34 -15.79 -24.28 -12.60
C ASP A 34 -15.90 -25.81 -12.78
N ASN A 35 -15.14 -26.59 -11.99
CA ASN A 35 -15.09 -28.05 -12.17
C ASN A 35 -14.88 -28.84 -10.87
N GLY A 36 -15.70 -28.56 -9.85
CA GLY A 36 -15.66 -29.34 -8.61
C GLY A 36 -16.80 -29.03 -7.67
N GLN A 37 -17.82 -29.89 -7.71
CA GLN A 37 -18.75 -30.23 -6.63
C GLN A 37 -19.15 -29.09 -5.70
N PHE A 38 -20.41 -28.67 -5.86
CA PHE A 38 -21.21 -28.02 -4.84
C PHE A 38 -21.41 -29.00 -3.67
N GLY A 39 -20.34 -29.26 -2.91
CA GLY A 39 -20.28 -30.24 -1.84
C GLY A 39 -20.18 -29.52 -0.50
N THR A 40 -21.32 -29.38 0.16
CA THR A 40 -21.48 -29.15 1.61
C THR A 40 -20.53 -28.13 2.23
N CYS A 41 -21.05 -26.92 2.50
CA CYS A 41 -20.56 -26.11 3.60
C CYS A 41 -20.65 -26.96 4.89
N MET A 42 -19.56 -27.64 5.24
CA MET A 42 -19.41 -28.16 6.58
C MET A 42 -19.43 -26.95 7.51
N PRO A 43 -20.27 -26.93 8.55
CA PRO A 43 -20.22 -25.87 9.53
C PRO A 43 -18.85 -25.98 10.22
N MET A 44 -17.96 -25.03 9.95
CA MET A 44 -16.74 -24.87 10.73
C MET A 44 -17.17 -24.41 12.13
N GLY A 45 -17.44 -25.37 13.00
CA GLY A 45 -17.56 -25.13 14.43
C GLY A 45 -16.23 -24.62 14.94
N PHE A 46 -16.17 -23.33 15.27
CA PHE A 46 -14.98 -22.69 15.82
C PHE A 46 -14.78 -23.17 17.27
N SER A 47 -14.14 -24.33 17.43
CA SER A 47 -13.76 -24.86 18.75
C SER A 47 -12.35 -24.39 19.12
N PHE A 48 -12.24 -23.72 20.26
CA PHE A 48 -10.99 -23.20 20.83
C PHE A 48 -10.03 -24.32 21.32
N GLN A 49 -10.51 -25.56 21.43
CA GLN A 49 -9.73 -26.73 21.89
C GLN A 49 -8.88 -27.37 20.79
N ILE A 50 -8.22 -26.55 19.96
CA ILE A 50 -7.35 -26.99 18.87
C ILE A 50 -6.14 -27.78 19.40
N TRP A 51 -5.72 -27.46 20.63
CA TRP A 51 -4.53 -27.98 21.33
C TRP A 51 -4.70 -29.38 21.95
N ARG A 52 -5.92 -29.94 21.94
CA ARG A 52 -6.19 -31.27 22.51
C ARG A 52 -6.14 -32.39 21.46
N ASP A 53 -6.28 -32.02 20.20
CA ASP A 53 -6.36 -32.96 19.07
C ASP A 53 -4.99 -33.14 18.42
N PRO A 54 -4.34 -34.32 18.54
CA PRO A 54 -2.99 -34.53 18.03
C PRO A 54 -2.90 -34.42 16.49
N GLY A 55 -4.01 -34.59 15.77
CA GLY A 55 -4.09 -34.36 14.33
C GLY A 55 -4.07 -32.88 13.93
N ARG A 56 -4.75 -32.00 14.70
CA ARG A 56 -4.84 -30.56 14.39
C ARG A 56 -3.56 -29.81 14.72
N ILE A 57 -2.84 -30.22 15.77
CA ILE A 57 -1.54 -29.63 16.15
C ILE A 57 -0.46 -29.95 15.11
N ARG A 58 -0.46 -31.17 14.54
CA ARG A 58 0.47 -31.52 13.44
C ARG A 58 0.17 -30.73 12.18
N ALA A 59 -1.11 -30.59 11.82
CA ALA A 59 -1.52 -29.77 10.68
C ALA A 59 -1.18 -28.28 10.88
N PHE A 60 -1.34 -27.76 12.10
CA PHE A 60 -0.92 -26.41 12.46
C PHE A 60 0.59 -26.23 12.35
N GLY A 61 1.40 -27.14 12.91
CA GLY A 61 2.86 -27.08 12.82
C GLY A 61 3.40 -27.17 11.39
N ALA A 62 2.81 -28.05 10.57
CA ALA A 62 3.18 -28.18 9.16
C ALA A 62 2.89 -26.89 8.36
N ASN A 63 1.73 -26.26 8.60
CA ASN A 63 1.38 -24.97 7.99
C ASN A 63 2.24 -23.82 8.52
N LEU A 64 2.56 -23.83 9.82
CA LEU A 64 3.38 -22.77 10.42
C LEU A 64 4.79 -22.78 9.82
N ILE A 65 5.37 -23.96 9.61
CA ILE A 65 6.68 -24.12 8.96
C ILE A 65 6.64 -23.72 7.49
N SER A 66 5.60 -24.12 6.74
CA SER A 66 5.50 -23.75 5.32
C SER A 66 5.29 -22.25 5.14
N THR A 67 4.40 -21.64 5.94
CA THR A 67 4.17 -20.19 5.94
C THR A 67 5.41 -19.43 6.40
N THR A 68 6.05 -19.86 7.49
CA THR A 68 7.25 -19.17 8.02
C THR A 68 8.38 -19.20 6.99
N ARG A 69 8.61 -20.34 6.32
CA ARG A 69 9.66 -20.44 5.30
C ARG A 69 9.41 -19.49 4.13
N ILE A 70 8.16 -19.39 3.67
CA ILE A 70 7.78 -18.47 2.59
C ILE A 70 7.98 -17.01 3.04
N VAL A 71 7.48 -16.66 4.23
CA VAL A 71 7.59 -15.29 4.76
C VAL A 71 9.04 -14.88 4.98
N VAL A 72 9.88 -15.77 5.52
CA VAL A 72 11.31 -15.51 5.72
C VAL A 72 12.02 -15.28 4.39
N ILE A 73 11.80 -16.12 3.38
CA ILE A 73 12.39 -15.93 2.04
C ILE A 73 11.90 -14.62 1.40
N CYS A 74 10.61 -14.31 1.53
CA CYS A 74 10.05 -13.10 0.93
C CYS A 74 10.56 -11.83 1.64
N LEU A 75 10.63 -11.82 2.98
CA LEU A 75 11.13 -10.69 3.76
C LEU A 75 12.63 -10.46 3.54
N THR A 76 13.43 -11.53 3.55
CA THR A 76 14.87 -11.41 3.28
C THR A 76 15.13 -10.83 1.89
N PHE A 77 14.37 -11.25 0.88
CA PHE A 77 14.44 -10.67 -0.46
C PHE A 77 14.01 -9.20 -0.47
N ALA A 78 12.88 -8.86 0.17
CA ALA A 78 12.37 -7.50 0.25
C ALA A 78 13.40 -6.55 0.90
N PHE A 79 13.94 -6.89 2.07
CA PHE A 79 14.96 -6.08 2.74
C PHE A 79 16.27 -5.97 1.95
N SER A 80 16.64 -7.00 1.19
CA SER A 80 17.82 -6.94 0.33
C SER A 80 17.63 -5.95 -0.81
N VAL A 81 16.46 -5.97 -1.46
CA VAL A 81 16.09 -5.02 -2.52
C VAL A 81 15.97 -3.60 -1.94
N GLU A 82 15.37 -3.44 -0.77
CA GLU A 82 15.27 -2.17 -0.04
C GLU A 82 16.65 -1.53 0.19
N PHE A 83 17.61 -2.32 0.68
CA PHE A 83 18.99 -1.87 0.89
C PHE A 83 19.63 -1.41 -0.43
N LEU A 84 19.39 -2.16 -1.51
CA LEU A 84 19.89 -1.82 -2.84
C LEU A 84 19.23 -0.55 -3.39
N LEU A 85 17.93 -0.38 -3.18
CA LEU A 85 17.18 0.82 -3.59
C LEU A 85 17.67 2.06 -2.86
N ARG A 86 18.04 1.93 -1.59
CA ARG A 86 18.61 3.02 -0.78
C ARG A 86 19.94 3.52 -1.35
N ASP A 87 20.74 2.62 -1.92
CA ASP A 87 22.01 2.95 -2.59
C ASP A 87 21.77 3.46 -4.02
N LEU A 88 20.70 2.98 -4.68
CA LEU A 88 20.32 3.35 -6.03
C LEU A 88 19.52 4.66 -6.15
N LEU A 89 19.02 5.23 -5.04
CA LEU A 89 18.44 6.57 -4.98
C LEU A 89 19.51 7.57 -4.52
N PRO A 90 20.24 8.21 -5.45
CA PRO A 90 21.15 9.27 -5.08
C PRO A 90 20.29 10.46 -4.63
N SER A 91 20.59 11.00 -3.46
CA SER A 91 19.96 12.19 -2.88
C SER A 91 19.92 13.39 -3.83
N HIS A 92 20.78 13.44 -4.86
CA HIS A 92 20.82 14.50 -5.87
C HIS A 92 19.68 14.44 -6.91
N LEU A 93 19.08 13.26 -7.18
CA LEU A 93 18.04 13.13 -8.21
C LEU A 93 16.68 13.63 -7.72
N LEU A 94 16.41 13.53 -6.41
CA LEU A 94 15.18 14.03 -5.81
C LEU A 94 15.25 15.54 -5.57
N THR A 95 16.40 16.07 -5.19
CA THR A 95 16.54 17.52 -4.90
C THR A 95 16.46 18.38 -6.16
N ALA A 96 16.90 17.88 -7.32
CA ALA A 96 16.76 18.59 -8.60
C ALA A 96 15.30 18.69 -9.09
N TYR A 97 14.43 17.76 -8.71
CA TYR A 97 13.02 17.71 -9.13
C TYR A 97 12.01 18.15 -8.06
N VAL A 98 12.42 18.20 -6.79
CA VAL A 98 11.56 18.49 -5.63
C VAL A 98 12.11 19.66 -4.80
N GLY A 99 12.56 20.72 -5.48
CA GLY A 99 12.99 21.96 -4.85
C GLY A 99 11.85 22.78 -4.26
N GLU A 100 12.19 23.66 -3.30
CA GLU A 100 11.29 24.49 -2.48
C GLU A 100 10.32 25.38 -3.28
N ASP A 101 10.69 25.83 -4.48
CA ASP A 101 9.94 26.82 -5.27
C ASP A 101 9.07 26.25 -6.41
N SER A 102 8.97 24.92 -6.55
CA SER A 102 8.22 24.33 -7.67
C SER A 102 6.82 23.85 -7.25
N PRO A 103 5.73 24.40 -7.83
CA PRO A 103 4.37 23.87 -7.61
C PRO A 103 4.22 22.43 -8.15
N TYR A 104 5.18 21.94 -8.94
CA TYR A 104 5.22 20.57 -9.44
C TYR A 104 5.91 19.58 -8.48
N ALA A 105 6.50 20.05 -7.37
CA ALA A 105 7.17 19.19 -6.39
C ALA A 105 6.23 18.13 -5.80
N ILE A 106 4.98 18.51 -5.48
CA ILE A 106 3.96 17.62 -4.91
C ILE A 106 3.54 16.49 -5.87
N PRO A 107 3.10 16.77 -7.12
CA PRO A 107 2.71 15.71 -8.04
C PRO A 107 3.88 14.80 -8.42
N ILE A 108 5.10 15.32 -8.55
CA ILE A 108 6.29 14.50 -8.82
C ILE A 108 6.58 13.58 -7.63
N ALA A 109 6.50 14.10 -6.41
CA ALA A 109 6.68 13.32 -5.18
C ALA A 109 5.66 12.17 -5.07
N VAL A 110 4.39 12.40 -5.44
CA VAL A 110 3.37 11.33 -5.50
C VAL A 110 3.70 10.30 -6.57
N LEU A 111 4.11 10.74 -7.76
CA LEU A 111 4.38 9.87 -8.89
C LEU A 111 5.62 8.99 -8.67
N VAL A 112 6.64 9.51 -7.97
CA VAL A 112 7.82 8.75 -7.54
C VAL A 112 7.53 7.89 -6.32
N GLY A 113 6.72 8.37 -5.37
CA GLY A 113 6.37 7.62 -4.16
C GLY A 113 5.48 6.41 -4.44
N ALA A 114 4.47 6.55 -5.30
CA ALA A 114 3.50 5.49 -5.62
C ALA A 114 4.11 4.16 -6.10
N PRO A 115 5.18 4.12 -6.92
CA PRO A 115 5.82 2.86 -7.28
C PRO A 115 6.78 2.32 -6.22
N MET A 116 7.35 3.20 -5.40
CA MET A 116 8.53 2.89 -4.60
C MET A 116 8.25 2.05 -3.36
N TYR A 117 7.03 2.10 -2.80
CA TYR A 117 6.67 1.53 -1.48
C TYR A 117 7.59 1.98 -0.36
N LEU A 118 7.04 2.73 0.60
CA LEU A 118 7.82 3.15 1.77
C LEU A 118 7.23 2.48 3.00
N ASP A 119 8.02 1.62 3.64
CA ASP A 119 7.65 1.08 4.94
C ASP A 119 7.57 2.21 5.97
N GLY A 120 6.51 2.25 6.78
CA GLY A 120 6.23 3.39 7.66
C GLY A 120 7.35 3.71 8.67
N LEU A 121 8.15 2.70 9.05
CA LEU A 121 9.31 2.87 9.95
C LEU A 121 10.54 3.42 9.20
N ALA A 122 10.76 2.98 7.96
CA ALA A 122 11.87 3.43 7.12
C ALA A 122 11.59 4.76 6.40
N ALA A 123 10.32 5.11 6.22
CA ALA A 123 9.89 6.31 5.50
C ALA A 123 10.21 7.60 6.25
N LEU A 124 10.08 7.59 7.59
CA LEU A 124 10.34 8.75 8.45
C LEU A 124 11.78 9.28 8.36
N PRO A 125 12.84 8.46 8.55
CA PRO A 125 14.21 8.93 8.43
C PRO A 125 14.56 9.37 7.00
N LEU A 126 14.00 8.72 5.98
CA LEU A 126 14.20 9.10 4.58
C LEU A 126 13.64 10.50 4.32
N VAL A 127 12.42 10.76 4.77
CA VAL A 127 11.78 12.07 4.59
C VAL A 127 12.46 13.17 5.42
N ARG A 128 12.92 12.87 6.63
CA ARG A 128 13.77 13.82 7.38
C ARG A 128 15.03 14.18 6.59
N GLY A 129 15.73 13.18 6.05
CA GLY A 129 16.92 13.43 5.23
C GLY A 129 16.62 14.24 3.96
N LEU A 130 15.44 14.08 3.35
CA LEU A 130 15.04 14.89 2.19
C LEU A 130 14.70 16.33 2.57
N LEU A 131 14.03 16.54 3.71
CA LEU A 131 13.77 17.88 4.26
C LEU A 131 15.08 18.62 4.56
N ASP A 132 16.07 17.94 5.12
CA ASP A 132 17.40 18.52 5.41
C ASP A 132 18.14 18.99 4.14
N ILE A 133 17.77 18.48 2.96
CA ILE A 133 18.36 18.86 1.67
C ILE A 133 17.43 19.81 0.88
N GLY A 134 16.42 20.41 1.53
CA GLY A 134 15.60 21.48 0.95
C GLY A 134 14.35 21.02 0.20
N MET A 135 13.84 19.81 0.48
CA MET A 135 12.54 19.37 -0.02
C MET A 135 11.39 20.14 0.66
N SER A 136 10.38 20.56 -0.09
CA SER A 136 9.22 21.22 0.52
C SER A 136 8.47 20.27 1.48
N PRO A 137 8.02 20.74 2.66
CA PRO A 137 7.30 19.91 3.63
C PRO A 137 6.02 19.27 3.06
N GLY A 138 5.31 19.97 2.17
CA GLY A 138 4.15 19.44 1.47
C GLY A 138 4.49 18.28 0.54
N ALA A 139 5.57 18.39 -0.25
CA ALA A 139 6.02 17.31 -1.13
C ALA A 139 6.52 16.11 -0.33
N ALA A 140 7.18 16.36 0.81
CA ALA A 140 7.66 15.34 1.72
C ALA A 140 6.51 14.50 2.30
N MET A 141 5.43 15.16 2.70
CA MET A 141 4.19 14.49 3.16
C MET A 141 3.47 13.76 2.03
N ALA A 142 3.42 14.34 0.83
CA ALA A 142 2.82 13.69 -0.34
C ALA A 142 3.56 12.40 -0.71
N LEU A 143 4.90 12.40 -0.65
CA LEU A 143 5.77 11.24 -0.86
C LEU A 143 5.51 10.15 0.19
N LEU A 144 5.44 10.53 1.47
CA LEU A 144 5.13 9.61 2.58
C LEU A 144 3.79 8.91 2.38
N VAL A 145 2.75 9.69 2.10
CA VAL A 145 1.39 9.15 1.96
C VAL A 145 1.28 8.29 0.71
N SER A 146 1.83 8.74 -0.42
CA SER A 146 1.77 8.00 -1.68
C SER A 146 2.58 6.71 -1.62
N GLY A 147 3.79 6.75 -1.05
CA GLY A 147 4.63 5.57 -0.87
C GLY A 147 4.05 4.54 0.10
N GLY A 148 3.25 4.97 1.08
CA GLY A 148 2.49 4.05 1.93
C GLY A 148 1.20 3.53 1.29
N ALA A 149 0.60 4.28 0.35
CA ALA A 149 -0.71 3.97 -0.20
C ALA A 149 -0.67 2.94 -1.35
N VAL A 150 0.32 3.02 -2.23
CA VAL A 150 0.43 2.15 -3.43
C VAL A 150 1.87 1.66 -3.58
N SER A 151 2.02 0.46 -4.14
CA SER A 151 3.33 -0.09 -4.53
C SER A 151 3.22 -0.98 -5.76
N ILE A 152 4.30 -1.07 -6.55
CA ILE A 152 4.35 -1.96 -7.72
C ILE A 152 4.05 -3.41 -7.31
N TRP A 153 4.67 -3.88 -6.23
CA TRP A 153 4.51 -5.24 -5.73
C TRP A 153 3.12 -5.51 -5.18
N GLY A 154 2.56 -4.57 -4.41
CA GLY A 154 1.20 -4.67 -3.87
C GLY A 154 0.15 -4.70 -4.99
N VAL A 155 0.29 -3.82 -5.98
CA VAL A 155 -0.59 -3.80 -7.16
C VAL A 155 -0.48 -5.11 -7.95
N LEU A 156 0.73 -5.65 -8.12
CA LEU A 156 0.93 -6.93 -8.81
C LEU A 156 0.25 -8.10 -8.09
N ALA A 157 0.32 -8.15 -6.76
CA ALA A 157 -0.36 -9.18 -5.97
C ALA A 157 -1.89 -9.09 -6.11
N VAL A 158 -2.44 -7.87 -6.03
CA VAL A 158 -3.88 -7.64 -6.15
C VAL A 158 -4.38 -7.84 -7.59
N ALA A 159 -3.54 -7.60 -8.59
CA ALA A 159 -3.84 -7.85 -10.02
C ALA A 159 -4.12 -9.32 -10.37
N LEU A 160 -3.69 -10.25 -9.52
CA LEU A 160 -4.00 -11.67 -9.68
C LEU A 160 -5.44 -12.01 -9.28
N VAL A 161 -6.02 -11.23 -8.36
CA VAL A 161 -7.31 -11.54 -7.72
C VAL A 161 -8.42 -10.59 -8.19
N LEU A 162 -8.10 -9.30 -8.34
CA LEU A 162 -9.07 -8.26 -8.71
C LEU A 162 -9.10 -7.99 -10.22
N ARG A 163 -10.22 -7.44 -10.68
CA ARG A 163 -10.32 -6.89 -12.04
C ARG A 163 -9.45 -5.63 -12.16
N PRO A 164 -8.84 -5.38 -13.34
CA PRO A 164 -8.01 -4.19 -13.55
C PRO A 164 -8.77 -2.89 -13.32
N SER A 165 -10.08 -2.88 -13.56
CA SER A 165 -10.97 -1.75 -13.29
C SER A 165 -11.01 -1.34 -11.82
N THR A 166 -11.02 -2.30 -10.89
CA THR A 166 -11.04 -2.02 -9.44
C THR A 166 -9.67 -1.54 -8.95
N ILE A 167 -8.59 -2.05 -9.57
CA ILE A 167 -7.22 -1.62 -9.29
C ILE A 167 -6.99 -0.18 -9.75
N ALA A 168 -7.49 0.17 -10.94
CA ALA A 168 -7.42 1.54 -11.43
C ALA A 168 -8.12 2.52 -10.49
N LEU A 169 -9.30 2.16 -9.97
CA LEU A 169 -10.02 2.97 -8.98
C LEU A 169 -9.23 3.14 -7.68
N PHE A 170 -8.62 2.06 -7.18
CA PHE A 170 -7.77 2.12 -5.99
C PHE A 170 -6.57 3.06 -6.19
N VAL A 171 -5.86 2.90 -7.32
CA VAL A 171 -4.67 3.72 -7.63
C VAL A 171 -5.04 5.18 -7.82
N THR A 172 -6.11 5.50 -8.55
CA THR A 172 -6.54 6.90 -8.74
C THR A 172 -6.96 7.53 -7.43
N LEU A 173 -7.67 6.80 -6.56
CA LEU A 173 -8.08 7.29 -5.26
C LEU A 173 -6.89 7.55 -4.33
N ALA A 174 -5.89 6.67 -4.36
CA ALA A 174 -4.66 6.84 -3.62
C ALA A 174 -3.84 8.05 -4.10
N VAL A 175 -3.72 8.23 -5.42
CA VAL A 175 -3.03 9.39 -6.01
C VAL A 175 -3.75 10.69 -5.64
N ILE A 176 -5.06 10.75 -5.80
CA ILE A 176 -5.87 11.94 -5.46
C ILE A 176 -5.78 12.24 -3.96
N GLY A 177 -5.91 11.21 -3.10
CA GLY A 177 -5.79 11.37 -1.66
C GLY A 177 -4.41 11.90 -1.24
N SER A 178 -3.35 11.38 -1.85
CA SER A 178 -1.96 11.81 -1.58
C SER A 178 -1.72 13.25 -2.03
N LEU A 179 -2.23 13.64 -3.20
CA LEU A 179 -2.18 15.03 -3.67
C LEU A 179 -2.93 15.98 -2.74
N LEU A 180 -4.17 15.63 -2.36
CA LEU A 180 -4.98 16.45 -1.46
C LEU A 180 -4.28 16.68 -0.11
N ILE A 181 -3.66 15.64 0.45
CA ILE A 181 -2.93 15.75 1.71
C ILE A 181 -1.65 16.57 1.53
N GLY A 182 -0.92 16.36 0.44
CA GLY A 182 0.27 17.15 0.11
C GLY A 182 -0.04 18.65 0.04
N TYR A 183 -1.04 19.03 -0.75
CA TYR A 183 -1.46 20.43 -0.89
C TYR A 183 -2.06 20.99 0.39
N ALA A 184 -2.86 20.21 1.13
CA ALA A 184 -3.41 20.66 2.40
C ALA A 184 -2.29 20.92 3.42
N PHE A 185 -1.27 20.06 3.47
CA PHE A 185 -0.14 20.24 4.37
C PHE A 185 0.73 21.44 3.96
N ASP A 186 0.98 21.60 2.67
CA ASP A 186 1.71 22.75 2.12
C ASP A 186 1.01 24.08 2.43
N ALA A 187 -0.32 24.13 2.26
CA ALA A 187 -1.13 25.30 2.58
C ALA A 187 -1.15 25.62 4.09
N ILE A 188 -1.16 24.61 4.96
CA ILE A 188 -1.07 24.80 6.41
C ILE A 188 0.32 25.31 6.79
N TRP A 189 1.36 24.75 6.19
CA TRP A 189 2.76 25.15 6.43
C TRP A 189 3.04 26.58 5.95
N ALA A 190 2.47 26.98 4.81
CA ALA A 190 2.55 28.36 4.33
C ALA A 190 1.79 29.37 5.22
N LEU A 191 0.81 28.91 6.01
CA LEU A 191 -0.01 29.76 6.88
C LEU A 191 0.57 29.92 8.30
N LEU A 192 1.38 28.97 8.76
CA LEU A 192 2.11 29.03 10.04
C LEU A 192 3.60 29.27 9.74
N PRO A 193 4.08 30.53 9.76
CA PRO A 193 5.51 30.82 9.68
C PRO A 193 6.28 30.32 10.91
#